data_AF-A0A7S4BBM2-F1
#
_entry.id   AF-A0A7S4BBM2-F1
#
_cell.length_a   1.000
_cell.length_b   1.000
_cell.length_c   1.000
_cell.angle_alpha   90.00
_cell.angle_beta   90.00
_cell.angle_gamma   90.00
#
_symmetry.space_group_name_H-M   'P 1'
#
loop_
_entity.id
_entity.type
_entity.pdbx_description
1 polymer ?
#
loop_
_entity_poly.entity_id
_entity_poly.type
_entity_poly.pdbx_seq_one_letter_code
_entity_poly.pdbx_strand_id
1 'polypeptide(L)'
;MLLKGTGSGAVPVSTNLQNAYMYLNSVLWNGLFLLQQGKLNEALAPQNLSTVFTPSILAIMAIMSSVGMVTGFFLKHLDSVLKSIASAIEVVATTALSWACFGTPLDAQTLAAASLVGFGIALYARTPDRLPRNAALRDEEAALLKRDARYATQSEEV
;
A
#
# COMPACT_ATOMS: atom_id res chain seq x y z
N MET A 1 4.17 9.52 7.19
CA MET A 1 3.82 10.93 6.91
C MET A 1 3.54 11.05 5.42
N LEU A 2 2.27 11.24 5.05
CA LEU A 2 1.84 11.48 3.68
C LEU A 2 1.63 12.99 3.58
N LEU A 3 2.62 13.71 3.03
CA LEU A 3 2.51 15.14 2.85
C LEU A 3 1.59 15.40 1.65
N LYS A 4 0.28 15.42 1.92
CA LYS A 4 -0.71 16.00 1.01
C LYS A 4 -0.53 17.52 1.07
N GLY A 5 0.47 18.01 0.34
CA GLY A 5 0.66 19.44 0.08
C GLY A 5 -0.36 19.90 -0.94
N THR A 6 -1.61 20.10 -0.53
CA THR A 6 -2.55 20.94 -1.29
C THR A 6 -2.39 22.37 -0.76
N GLY A 7 -1.39 23.06 -1.30
CA GLY A 7 -1.12 24.47 -1.01
C GLY A 7 -0.27 25.03 -2.15
N SER A 8 -0.82 26.02 -2.85
CA SER A 8 -0.24 26.70 -4.00
C SER A 8 1.27 26.98 -3.81
N GLY A 9 2.11 26.34 -4.62
CA GLY A 9 3.56 26.59 -4.68
C GLY A 9 4.47 25.41 -4.29
N ALA A 10 3.95 24.28 -3.82
CA ALA A 10 4.78 23.12 -3.45
C ALA A 10 5.16 22.26 -4.68
N VAL A 11 6.46 22.12 -4.93
CA VAL A 11 7.02 21.15 -5.90
C VAL A 11 6.45 19.76 -5.59
N PRO A 12 5.86 19.04 -6.56
CA PRO A 12 5.31 17.71 -6.32
C PRO A 12 6.44 16.77 -5.93
N VAL A 13 6.56 16.49 -4.63
CA VAL A 13 7.55 15.54 -4.12
C VAL A 13 7.21 14.18 -4.69
N SER A 14 8.06 13.67 -5.57
CA SER A 14 7.83 12.40 -6.25
C SER A 14 7.66 11.27 -5.23
N THR A 15 6.72 10.36 -5.48
CA THR A 15 6.44 9.20 -4.62
C THR A 15 7.70 8.38 -4.33
N ASN A 16 8.63 8.34 -5.29
CA ASN A 16 9.92 7.67 -5.15
C ASN A 16 10.81 8.32 -4.08
N LEU A 17 10.80 9.65 -3.98
CA LEU A 17 11.58 10.37 -2.97
C LEU A 17 10.99 10.18 -1.56
N GLN A 18 9.66 10.13 -1.45
CA GLN A 18 8.99 9.82 -0.18
C GLN A 18 9.28 8.38 0.27
N ASN A 19 9.24 7.42 -0.65
CA ASN A 19 9.60 6.02 -0.38
C ASN A 19 11.07 5.90 0.04
N ALA A 20 11.99 6.58 -0.66
CA ALA A 20 13.41 6.57 -0.34
C ALA A 20 13.70 7.11 1.07
N TYR A 21 13.11 8.25 1.44
CA TYR A 21 13.29 8.84 2.77
C TYR A 21 12.73 7.91 3.87
N MET A 22 11.57 7.29 3.64
CA MET A 22 10.97 6.33 4.56
C MET A 22 11.87 5.10 4.76
N TYR A 23 12.37 4.50 3.69
CA TYR A 23 13.25 3.34 3.78
C TYR A 23 14.58 3.68 4.44
N LEU A 24 15.16 4.84 4.13
CA LEU A 24 16.41 5.30 4.75
C LEU A 24 16.24 5.44 6.27
N ASN A 25 15.17 6.11 6.72
CA ASN A 25 14.90 6.24 8.15
C ASN A 25 14.65 4.88 8.81
N SER A 26 13.98 3.94 8.13
CA SER A 26 13.77 2.58 8.65
C SER A 26 15.09 1.81 8.82
N VAL A 27 16.01 1.88 7.85
CA VAL A 27 17.32 1.24 7.93
C VAL A 27 18.15 1.82 9.08
N LEU A 28 18.10 3.14 9.30
CA LEU A 28 18.79 3.79 10.41
C LEU A 28 18.28 3.30 11.78
N TRP A 29 16.97 3.23 11.97
CA TRP A 29 16.39 2.74 13.23
C TRP A 29 16.65 1.25 13.47
N ASN A 30 16.57 0.42 12.44
CA ASN A 30 16.91 -1.00 12.55
C ASN A 30 18.39 -1.20 12.89
N GLY A 31 19.28 -0.43 12.27
CA GLY A 31 20.71 -0.44 12.57
C GLY A 31 21.02 0.01 14.01
N LEU A 32 20.37 1.08 14.47
CA LEU A 32 20.51 1.55 15.86
C LEU A 32 20.01 0.52 16.87
N PHE A 33 18.91 -0.17 16.57
CA PHE A 33 18.39 -1.24 17.42
C PHE A 33 19.36 -2.42 17.53
N LEU A 34 19.99 -2.82 16.41
CA LEU A 34 21.07 -3.82 16.42
C LEU A 34 22.28 -3.35 17.24
N LEU A 35 22.60 -2.05 17.21
CA LEU A 35 23.67 -1.44 18.01
C LEU A 35 23.37 -1.55 19.51
N GLN A 36 22.15 -1.23 19.92
CA GLN A 36 21.71 -1.32 21.32
C GLN A 36 21.72 -2.75 21.85
N GLN A 37 21.42 -3.74 21.00
CA GLN A 37 21.50 -5.16 21.38
C GLN A 37 22.94 -5.70 21.48
N GLY A 38 23.95 -4.92 21.08
CA GLY A 38 25.34 -5.39 21.00
C GLY A 38 25.58 -6.44 19.91
N LYS A 39 24.60 -6.72 19.05
CA LYS A 39 24.65 -7.75 18.00
C LYS A 39 25.23 -7.25 16.68
N LEU A 40 25.71 -6.01 16.59
CA LEU A 40 26.27 -5.49 15.34
C LEU A 40 27.51 -6.25 14.88
N ASN A 41 28.42 -6.56 15.80
CA ASN A 41 29.65 -7.27 15.45
C ASN A 41 29.37 -8.72 15.02
N GLU A 42 28.34 -9.33 15.62
CA GLU A 42 27.86 -10.65 15.22
C GLU A 42 27.13 -10.57 13.87
N ALA A 43 26.26 -9.60 13.65
CA ALA A 43 25.54 -9.41 12.39
C ALA A 43 26.47 -9.08 11.21
N LEU A 44 27.58 -8.36 11.46
CA LEU A 44 28.61 -8.03 10.48
C LEU A 44 29.76 -9.05 10.44
N ALA A 45 29.67 -10.14 11.21
CA ALA A 45 30.66 -11.20 11.15
C ALA A 45 30.73 -11.76 9.72
N PRO A 46 31.92 -12.04 9.17
CA PRO A 46 32.09 -12.51 7.80
C PRO A 46 31.23 -13.73 7.44
N GLN A 47 30.99 -14.60 8.43
CA GLN A 47 30.16 -15.80 8.31
C GLN A 47 28.67 -15.46 8.11
N ASN A 48 28.16 -14.51 8.88
CA ASN A 48 26.76 -14.06 8.78
C ASN A 48 26.54 -13.22 7.52
N LEU A 49 27.53 -12.39 7.16
CA LEU A 49 27.49 -11.61 5.93
C LEU A 49 27.50 -12.52 4.69
N SER A 50 28.37 -13.53 4.66
CA SER A 50 28.38 -14.53 3.58
C SER A 50 27.07 -15.31 3.49
N THR A 51 26.41 -15.55 4.63
CA THR A 51 25.10 -16.21 4.66
C THR A 51 24.05 -15.33 3.97
N VAL A 52 24.00 -14.03 4.28
CA VAL A 52 23.09 -13.06 3.63
C VAL A 52 23.31 -12.99 2.11
N PHE A 53 24.56 -13.12 1.65
CA PHE A 53 24.90 -13.14 0.22
C PHE A 53 24.66 -14.51 -0.46
N THR A 54 24.07 -15.48 0.23
CA THR A 54 23.64 -16.74 -0.39
C THR A 54 22.51 -16.45 -1.40
N PRO A 55 22.55 -17.03 -2.62
CA PRO A 55 21.57 -16.75 -3.67
C PRO A 55 20.12 -16.98 -3.23
N SER A 56 19.86 -17.95 -2.35
CA SER A 56 18.52 -18.19 -1.79
C SER A 56 18.01 -17.01 -0.94
N ILE A 57 18.86 -16.42 -0.11
CA ILE A 57 18.48 -15.27 0.74
C ILE A 57 18.32 -14.02 -0.12
N LEU A 58 19.20 -13.81 -1.10
CA LEU A 58 19.06 -12.74 -2.09
C LEU A 58 17.75 -12.85 -2.88
N ALA A 59 17.34 -14.06 -3.27
CA ALA A 59 16.06 -14.28 -3.94
C ALA A 59 14.87 -13.90 -3.04
N ILE A 60 14.89 -14.28 -1.76
CA ILE A 60 13.86 -13.89 -0.80
C ILE A 60 13.83 -12.36 -0.62
N MET A 61 14.98 -11.72 -0.45
CA MET A 61 15.08 -10.26 -0.33
C MET A 61 14.57 -9.54 -1.58
N ALA A 62 14.88 -10.07 -2.78
CA ALA A 62 14.39 -9.53 -4.03
C ALA A 62 12.86 -9.64 -4.13
N ILE A 63 12.29 -10.81 -3.81
CA ILE A 63 10.83 -11.01 -3.81
C ILE A 63 10.16 -10.04 -2.82
N MET A 64 10.65 -9.97 -1.58
CA MET A 64 10.11 -9.08 -0.55
C MET A 64 10.20 -7.60 -0.95
N SER A 65 11.31 -7.20 -1.59
CA SER A 65 11.50 -5.85 -2.12
C SER A 65 10.54 -5.54 -3.27
N SER A 66 10.35 -6.48 -4.21
CA SER A 66 9.40 -6.37 -5.31
C SER A 66 7.96 -6.24 -4.80
N VAL A 67 7.55 -7.05 -3.81
CA VAL A 67 6.23 -6.93 -3.17
C VAL A 67 6.06 -5.57 -2.52
N GLY A 68 7.08 -5.05 -1.84
CA GLY A 68 7.07 -3.71 -1.25
C GLY A 68 6.94 -2.59 -2.28
N MET A 69 7.65 -2.70 -3.41
CA MET A 69 7.55 -1.75 -4.53
C MET A 69 6.18 -1.79 -5.21
N VAL A 70 5.67 -2.99 -5.52
CA VAL A 70 4.35 -3.19 -6.11
C VAL A 70 3.27 -2.63 -5.19
N THR A 71 3.40 -2.86 -3.88
CA THR A 71 2.52 -2.30 -2.86
C THR A 71 2.56 -0.78 -2.81
N GLY A 72 3.75 -0.17 -2.88
CA GLY A 72 3.91 1.29 -2.95
C GLY A 72 3.31 1.88 -4.23
N PHE A 73 3.43 1.16 -5.34
CA PHE A 73 2.81 1.52 -6.61
C PHE A 73 1.28 1.42 -6.56
N PHE A 74 0.73 0.35 -5.98
CA PHE A 74 -0.70 0.19 -5.78
C PHE A 74 -1.28 1.29 -4.88
N LEU A 75 -0.59 1.72 -3.83
CA LEU A 75 -1.04 2.84 -3.00
C LEU A 75 -1.07 4.19 -3.74
N LYS A 76 -0.29 4.35 -4.80
CA LYS A 76 -0.33 5.54 -5.64
C LYS A 76 -1.59 5.57 -6.53
N HIS A 77 -2.15 4.40 -6.83
CA HIS A 77 -3.24 4.23 -7.79
C HIS A 77 -4.55 3.72 -7.18
N LEU A 78 -4.55 3.21 -5.95
CA LEU A 78 -5.68 2.59 -5.26
C LEU A 78 -5.82 3.10 -3.81
N ASP A 79 -7.06 3.18 -3.32
CA ASP A 79 -7.33 3.45 -1.91
C ASP A 79 -6.78 2.33 -1.00
N SER A 80 -6.42 2.68 0.25
CA SER A 80 -5.84 1.76 1.26
C SER A 80 -6.64 0.45 1.44
N VAL A 81 -7.94 0.47 1.13
CA VAL A 81 -8.84 -0.69 1.21
C VAL A 81 -8.66 -1.65 0.04
N LEU A 82 -8.40 -1.16 -1.18
CA LEU A 82 -8.16 -2.06 -2.31
C LEU A 82 -6.80 -2.76 -2.19
N LYS A 83 -5.83 -2.12 -1.54
CA LYS A 83 -4.56 -2.75 -1.18
C LYS A 83 -4.74 -3.91 -0.20
N SER A 84 -5.53 -3.73 0.87
CA SER A 84 -5.75 -4.82 1.83
C SER A 84 -6.45 -6.01 1.19
N ILE A 85 -7.37 -5.76 0.25
CA ILE A 85 -8.02 -6.80 -0.55
C ILE A 85 -7.04 -7.50 -1.48
N ALA A 86 -6.19 -6.76 -2.20
CA ALA A 86 -5.17 -7.34 -3.07
C ALA A 86 -4.22 -8.26 -2.30
N SER A 87 -3.76 -7.82 -1.12
CA SER A 87 -2.92 -8.64 -0.23
C SER A 87 -3.66 -9.88 0.29
N ALA A 88 -4.95 -9.77 0.59
CA ALA A 88 -5.74 -10.92 1.01
C ALA A 88 -5.91 -11.96 -0.12
N ILE A 89 -6.11 -11.50 -1.36
CA ILE A 89 -6.17 -12.36 -2.56
C ILE A 89 -4.82 -13.05 -2.78
N GLU A 90 -3.71 -12.31 -2.65
CA GLU A 90 -2.35 -12.85 -2.77
C GLU A 90 -2.10 -14.00 -1.79
N VAL A 91 -2.55 -13.87 -0.53
CA VAL A 91 -2.42 -14.94 0.48
C VAL A 91 -3.23 -16.18 0.10
N VAL A 92 -4.46 -16.00 -0.38
CA VAL A 92 -5.30 -17.13 -0.84
C VAL A 92 -4.69 -17.79 -2.08
N ALA A 93 -4.17 -17.02 -3.02
CA ALA A 93 -3.47 -17.52 -4.21
C ALA A 93 -2.20 -18.29 -3.84
N THR A 94 -1.41 -17.78 -2.89
CA THR A 94 -0.20 -18.46 -2.38
C THR A 94 -0.56 -19.80 -1.73
N THR A 95 -1.68 -19.86 -1.00
CA THR A 95 -2.19 -21.09 -0.38
C THR A 95 -2.64 -22.12 -1.43
N ALA A 96 -3.32 -21.67 -2.48
CA ALA A 96 -3.70 -22.54 -3.60
C ALA A 96 -2.47 -23.05 -4.37
N LEU A 97 -1.49 -22.17 -4.58
CA LEU A 97 -0.25 -22.52 -5.26
C LEU A 97 0.61 -23.47 -4.44
N SER A 98 0.64 -23.31 -3.11
CA SER A 98 1.39 -24.23 -2.24
C SER A 98 0.79 -25.63 -2.21
N TRP A 99 -0.55 -25.73 -2.23
CA TRP A 99 -1.24 -27.00 -2.44
C TRP A 99 -0.92 -27.62 -3.80
N ALA A 100 -0.95 -26.83 -4.88
CA ALA A 100 -0.70 -27.33 -6.24
C ALA A 100 0.76 -27.73 -6.51
N CYS A 101 1.75 -26.95 -6.02
CA CYS A 101 3.17 -27.16 -6.28
C CYS A 101 3.83 -28.15 -5.31
N PHE A 102 3.44 -28.15 -4.04
CA PHE A 102 4.11 -28.93 -2.99
C PHE A 102 3.22 -30.05 -2.41
N GLY A 103 1.94 -30.13 -2.80
CA GLY A 103 1.01 -31.13 -2.31
C GLY A 103 0.70 -31.00 -0.82
N THR A 104 0.96 -29.83 -0.23
CA THR A 104 0.79 -29.60 1.22
C THR A 104 -0.68 -29.84 1.61
N PRO A 105 -0.97 -30.70 2.60
CA PRO A 105 -2.34 -31.00 2.96
C PRO A 105 -3.03 -29.72 3.47
N LEU A 106 -4.15 -29.37 2.84
CA LEU A 106 -4.99 -28.26 3.25
C LEU A 106 -5.82 -28.70 4.45
N ASP A 107 -5.57 -28.09 5.60
CA ASP A 107 -6.37 -28.32 6.80
C ASP A 107 -7.74 -27.63 6.70
N ALA A 108 -8.72 -28.15 7.42
CA ALA A 108 -10.06 -27.57 7.49
C ALA A 108 -10.02 -26.11 7.98
N GLN A 109 -9.07 -25.76 8.86
CA GLN A 109 -8.86 -24.40 9.34
C GLN A 109 -8.42 -23.46 8.21
N THR A 110 -7.53 -23.90 7.33
CA THR A 110 -7.05 -23.12 6.17
C THR A 110 -8.18 -22.87 5.18
N LEU A 111 -9.03 -23.88 4.94
CA LEU A 111 -10.18 -23.74 4.06
C LEU A 111 -11.23 -22.78 4.64
N ALA A 112 -11.51 -22.88 5.95
CA ALA A 112 -12.40 -21.96 6.64
C ALA A 112 -11.89 -20.51 6.57
N ALA A 113 -10.61 -20.28 6.85
CA ALA A 113 -9.99 -18.96 6.75
C ALA A 113 -10.06 -18.40 5.31
N ALA A 114 -9.73 -19.21 4.30
CA ALA A 114 -9.82 -18.80 2.90
C ALA A 114 -11.26 -18.44 2.49
N SER A 115 -12.25 -19.21 2.96
CA SER A 115 -13.67 -18.93 2.70
C SER A 115 -14.13 -17.61 3.35
N LEU A 116 -13.68 -17.32 4.57
CA LEU A 116 -13.99 -16.08 5.28
C LEU A 116 -13.39 -14.86 4.57
N VAL A 117 -12.14 -14.97 4.14
CA VAL A 117 -11.46 -13.93 3.35
C VAL A 117 -12.20 -13.71 2.02
N GLY A 118 -12.53 -14.79 1.30
CA GLY A 118 -13.30 -14.73 0.05
C GLY A 118 -14.67 -14.08 0.25
N PHE A 119 -15.36 -14.41 1.34
CA PHE A 119 -16.64 -13.78 1.70
C PHE A 119 -16.50 -12.29 1.98
N GLY A 120 -15.47 -11.87 2.73
CA GLY A 120 -15.17 -10.46 2.99
C GLY A 120 -14.90 -9.67 1.70
N ILE A 121 -14.16 -10.27 0.76
CA ILE A 121 -13.90 -9.67 -0.56
C ILE A 121 -15.20 -9.57 -1.37
N ALA A 122 -16.01 -10.62 -1.39
CA ALA A 122 -17.29 -10.62 -2.10
C ALA A 122 -18.27 -9.58 -1.52
N LEU A 123 -18.30 -9.43 -0.19
CA LEU A 123 -19.10 -8.41 0.49
C LEU A 123 -18.62 -7.00 0.14
N TYR A 124 -17.30 -6.78 0.09
CA TYR A 124 -16.75 -5.50 -0.33
C TYR A 124 -17.03 -5.17 -1.80
N ALA A 125 -16.91 -6.17 -2.69
CA ALA A 125 -17.21 -6.01 -4.11
C ALA A 125 -18.69 -5.67 -4.36
N ARG A 126 -19.58 -6.06 -3.43
CA ARG A 126 -20.98 -5.59 -3.39
C ARG A 126 -21.01 -4.18 -2.80
N THR A 127 -20.74 -3.19 -3.63
CA THR A 127 -20.87 -1.79 -3.26
C THR A 127 -22.32 -1.51 -2.81
N PRO A 128 -22.58 -1.03 -1.58
CA PRO A 128 -23.85 -0.39 -1.31
C PRO A 128 -23.88 0.90 -2.13
N ASP A 129 -24.99 1.17 -2.83
CA ASP A 129 -25.18 2.37 -3.63
C ASP A 129 -24.61 3.60 -2.92
N ARG A 130 -23.80 4.35 -3.67
CA ARG A 130 -23.05 5.53 -3.24
C ARG A 130 -23.80 6.31 -2.16
N LEU A 131 -23.24 6.34 -0.94
CA LEU A 131 -23.74 7.20 0.14
C LEU A 131 -23.97 8.63 -0.38
N PRO A 132 -25.05 9.31 0.04
CA PRO A 132 -25.49 10.62 -0.47
C PRO A 132 -24.47 11.76 -0.27
N ARG A 133 -23.36 11.51 0.44
CA ARG A 133 -22.26 12.47 0.64
C ARG A 133 -21.63 12.92 -0.69
N ASN A 134 -21.52 12.04 -1.69
CA ASN A 134 -20.97 12.41 -3.00
C ASN A 134 -21.98 13.15 -3.89
N ALA A 135 -23.28 12.96 -3.66
CA ALA A 135 -24.33 13.70 -4.34
C ALA A 135 -24.42 15.13 -3.78
N ALA A 136 -24.46 15.26 -2.45
CA ALA A 136 -24.48 16.56 -1.77
C ALA A 136 -23.27 17.43 -2.12
N LEU A 137 -22.06 16.85 -2.18
CA LEU A 137 -20.85 17.59 -2.56
C LEU A 137 -20.85 18.01 -4.04
N ARG A 138 -21.40 17.18 -4.95
CA ARG A 138 -21.58 17.55 -6.36
C ARG A 138 -22.61 18.66 -6.55
N ASP A 139 -23.68 18.62 -5.77
CA ASP A 139 -24.74 19.63 -5.83
C ASP A 139 -24.23 20.98 -5.28
N GLU A 140 -23.41 20.96 -4.23
CA GLU A 140 -22.74 22.15 -3.69
C GLU A 140 -21.74 22.75 -4.68
N GLU A 141 -20.90 21.93 -5.32
CA GLU A 141 -19.95 22.36 -6.35
C GLU A 141 -20.67 22.98 -7.56
N ALA A 142 -21.75 22.35 -8.02
CA ALA A 142 -22.56 22.85 -9.13
C ALA A 142 -23.28 24.16 -8.78
N ALA A 143 -23.68 24.36 -7.52
CA ALA A 143 -24.30 25.59 -7.05
C ALA A 143 -23.28 26.74 -6.99
N LEU A 144 -22.05 26.48 -6.56
CA LEU A 144 -20.96 27.46 -6.52
C LEU A 144 -20.53 27.89 -7.93
N LEU A 145 -20.35 26.95 -8.86
CA LEU A 145 -20.03 27.25 -10.26
C LEU A 145 -21.10 28.10 -10.95
N LYS A 146 -22.39 27.83 -10.67
CA LYS A 146 -23.49 28.66 -11.17
C LYS A 146 -23.52 30.06 -10.56
N ARG A 147 -23.05 30.21 -9.31
CA ARG A 147 -22.92 31.52 -8.66
C ARG A 147 -21.79 32.32 -9.29
N ASP A 148 -20.64 31.71 -9.49
CA ASP A 148 -19.46 32.36 -10.07
C ASP A 148 -19.71 32.76 -11.53
N ALA A 149 -20.39 31.91 -12.32
CA ALA A 149 -20.82 32.25 -13.68
C ALA A 149 -21.77 33.45 -13.71
N ARG A 150 -22.70 33.57 -12.74
CA ARG A 150 -23.59 34.73 -12.66
C ARG A 150 -22.86 36.02 -12.33
N TYR A 151 -21.87 35.98 -11.44
CA TYR A 151 -21.05 37.15 -11.13
C TYR A 151 -20.20 37.59 -12.32
N ALA A 152 -19.70 36.66 -13.15
CA ALA A 152 -18.98 36.99 -14.37
C ALA A 152 -19.87 37.74 -15.39
N THR A 153 -21.08 37.25 -15.68
CA THR A 153 -22.02 37.93 -16.61
C THR A 153 -22.48 39.28 -16.10
N GLN A 154 -22.62 39.47 -14.79
CA GLN A 154 -23.05 40.75 -14.21
C GLN A 154 -21.92 41.80 -14.19
N SER A 155 -20.67 41.38 -14.42
CA SER A 155 -19.50 42.26 -14.50
C SER A 155 -19.23 42.77 -15.92
N GLU A 156 -19.79 42.12 -16.95
CA GLU A 156 -19.68 42.53 -18.37
C GLU A 156 -20.79 43.49 -18.82
N GLU A 157 -21.88 43.64 -18.04
CA GLU A 157 -23.00 44.56 -18.33
C GLU A 157 -22.86 45.96 -17.69
N VAL A 158 -21.70 46.28 -17.07
CA VAL A 158 -21.42 47.60 -16.46
C VAL A 158 -20.34 48.35 -17.22
#